data_AF-A0A538CDE8-F1
#
_entry.id   AF-A0A538CDE8-F1
#
_cell.length_a   1.000
_cell.length_b   1.000
_cell.length_c   1.000
_cell.angle_alpha   90.00
_cell.angle_beta   90.00
_cell.angle_gamma   90.00
#
_symmetry.space_group_name_H-M   'P 1'
#
loop_
_entity.id
_entity.type
_entity.pdbx_description
1 polymer ?
#
loop_
_entity_poly.entity_id
_entity_poly.type
_entity_poly.pdbx_seq_one_letter_code
_entity_poly.pdbx_strand_id
1 'polypeptide(L)'
;MSRTPVAVMLFSAARIADLAPGQRVAVTVNGVAPEQYGQAVGRVQRISPIPVSQQRLRQITGDASLSGLPSRLGPLREVTIALTRANTSSGLKWTHGAGPPARP
;
A
#
# COMPACT_ATOMS: atom_id res chain seq x y z
N MET A 1 -5.56 -11.88 19.28
CA MET A 1 -6.03 -10.78 18.39
C MET A 1 -5.28 -10.86 17.06
N SER A 2 -5.92 -11.21 15.95
CA SER A 2 -5.24 -11.28 14.64
C SER A 2 -5.07 -9.89 14.03
N ARG A 3 -3.83 -9.38 13.96
CA ARG A 3 -3.50 -8.05 13.39
C ARG A 3 -3.98 -7.94 11.94
N THR A 4 -4.79 -6.95 11.57
CA THR A 4 -5.20 -6.70 10.17
C THR A 4 -3.98 -6.52 9.26
N PRO A 5 -3.89 -7.23 8.11
CA PRO A 5 -2.79 -7.02 7.17
C PRO A 5 -2.88 -5.60 6.61
N VAL A 6 -1.74 -4.93 6.53
CA VAL A 6 -1.66 -3.55 6.06
C VAL A 6 -0.63 -3.42 4.93
N ALA A 7 -0.96 -2.60 3.94
CA ALA A 7 -0.01 -2.09 2.97
C ALA A 7 0.29 -0.61 3.29
N VAL A 8 1.54 -0.21 3.05
CA VAL A 8 1.99 1.18 3.21
C VAL A 8 2.36 1.70 1.83
N MET A 9 1.76 2.84 1.46
CA MET A 9 2.02 3.50 0.18
C MET A 9 2.45 4.93 0.40
N LEU A 10 3.26 5.45 -0.52
CA LEU A 10 3.75 6.83 -0.52
C LEU A 10 3.14 7.57 -1.70
N PHE A 11 2.43 8.67 -1.41
CA PHE A 11 1.79 9.49 -2.43
C PHE A 11 2.31 10.92 -2.36
N SER A 12 2.48 11.57 -3.50
CA SER A 12 2.65 13.03 -3.53
C SER A 12 1.35 13.72 -3.14
N ALA A 13 1.42 14.94 -2.62
CA ALA A 13 0.24 15.72 -2.24
C ALA A 13 -0.82 15.80 -3.35
N ALA A 14 -0.40 15.95 -4.61
CA ALA A 14 -1.30 16.04 -5.76
C ALA A 14 -2.15 14.77 -5.97
N ARG A 15 -1.64 13.58 -5.61
CA ARG A 15 -2.32 12.29 -5.83
C ARG A 15 -3.22 11.88 -4.66
N ILE A 16 -3.22 12.65 -3.58
CA ILE A 16 -3.98 12.36 -2.36
C ILE A 16 -5.37 12.99 -2.40
N ALA A 17 -5.57 14.03 -3.23
CA ALA A 17 -6.86 14.70 -3.35
C ALA A 17 -8.01 13.72 -3.66
N ASP A 18 -7.70 12.60 -4.33
CA ASP A 18 -8.67 11.56 -4.73
C ASP A 18 -8.78 10.40 -3.72
N LEU A 19 -8.15 10.51 -2.54
CA LEU A 19 -8.14 9.48 -1.51
C LEU A 19 -8.78 9.99 -0.21
N ALA A 20 -9.73 9.21 0.31
CA ALA A 20 -10.37 9.44 1.60
C ALA A 20 -10.28 8.18 2.51
N PRO A 21 -10.17 8.34 3.84
CA PRO A 21 -10.33 7.22 4.77
C PRO A 21 -11.64 6.45 4.51
N GLY A 22 -11.56 5.11 4.56
CA GLY A 22 -12.67 4.19 4.26
C GLY A 22 -12.84 3.84 2.78
N GLN A 23 -12.25 4.62 1.86
CA GLN A 23 -12.34 4.37 0.42
C GLN A 23 -11.79 3.00 0.04
N ARG A 24 -12.55 2.27 -0.78
CA ARG A 24 -12.12 0.98 -1.34
C ARG A 24 -11.03 1.24 -2.38
N VAL A 25 -9.96 0.46 -2.30
CA VAL A 25 -8.82 0.53 -3.21
C VAL A 25 -8.38 -0.86 -3.63
N ALA A 26 -7.72 -0.95 -4.78
CA ALA A 26 -7.05 -2.14 -5.27
C ALA A 26 -5.55 -1.85 -5.31
N VAL A 27 -4.75 -2.72 -4.70
CA VAL A 27 -3.31 -2.53 -4.47
C VAL A 27 -2.54 -3.54 -5.31
N THR A 28 -1.75 -3.05 -6.25
CA THR A 28 -0.75 -3.90 -6.92
C THR A 28 0.31 -4.30 -5.91
N VAL A 29 0.59 -5.61 -5.83
CA VAL A 29 1.60 -6.16 -4.92
C VAL A 29 2.85 -6.49 -5.73
N ASN A 30 3.99 -5.92 -5.33
CA ASN A 30 5.26 -6.20 -5.99
C ASN A 30 5.60 -7.70 -5.91
N GLY A 31 6.06 -8.28 -7.02
CA GLY A 31 6.38 -9.72 -7.10
C GLY A 31 5.17 -10.63 -7.35
N VAL A 32 3.96 -10.09 -7.48
CA VAL A 32 2.76 -10.82 -7.88
C VAL A 32 2.37 -10.41 -9.30
N ALA A 33 2.10 -11.37 -10.18
CA ALA A 33 1.68 -11.11 -11.56
C ALA A 33 0.22 -10.59 -11.60
N PRO A 34 -0.02 -9.29 -11.85
CA PRO A 34 -1.37 -8.74 -11.83
C PRO A 34 -2.24 -9.23 -13.00
N GLU A 35 -1.63 -9.67 -14.10
CA GLU A 35 -2.34 -10.25 -15.24
C GLU A 35 -2.98 -11.59 -14.89
N GLN A 36 -2.38 -12.33 -13.95
CA GLN A 36 -2.86 -13.63 -13.50
C GLN A 36 -3.77 -13.53 -12.27
N TYR A 37 -3.45 -12.64 -11.33
CA TYR A 37 -4.09 -12.61 -10.00
C TYR A 37 -4.80 -11.29 -9.69
N GLY A 38 -4.69 -10.29 -10.55
CA GLY A 38 -5.20 -8.95 -10.29
C GLY A 38 -4.47 -8.26 -9.14
N GLN A 39 -5.23 -7.53 -8.33
CA GLN A 39 -4.73 -6.66 -7.27
C GLN A 39 -5.34 -7.04 -5.92
N ALA A 40 -4.62 -6.80 -4.83
CA ALA A 40 -5.13 -7.02 -3.48
C ALA A 40 -6.18 -5.96 -3.11
N VAL A 41 -7.34 -6.39 -2.62
CA VAL A 41 -8.44 -5.50 -2.28
C VAL A 41 -8.26 -4.97 -0.86
N GLY A 42 -8.39 -3.66 -0.68
CA GLY A 42 -8.26 -3.01 0.62
C GLY A 42 -9.17 -1.80 0.80
N ARG A 43 -8.99 -1.14 1.95
CA ARG A 43 -9.56 0.18 2.24
C ARG A 43 -8.50 1.10 2.82
N VAL A 44 -8.57 2.38 2.46
CA VAL A 44 -7.73 3.42 3.07
C VAL A 44 -8.04 3.46 4.57
N GLN A 45 -7.08 3.07 5.40
CA GLN A 45 -7.23 3.12 6.86
C GLN A 45 -6.86 4.50 7.38
N ARG A 46 -5.77 5.08 6.86
CA ARG A 46 -5.25 6.37 7.30
C ARG A 46 -4.44 7.04 6.21
N ILE A 47 -4.57 8.37 6.12
CA ILE A 47 -3.68 9.23 5.34
C ILE A 47 -2.93 10.09 6.36
N SER A 48 -1.60 10.13 6.28
CA SER A 48 -0.79 10.91 7.23
C SER A 48 -1.06 12.42 7.09
N PRO A 49 -1.38 13.14 8.17
CA PRO A 49 -1.62 14.58 8.14
C PRO A 49 -0.33 15.40 8.03
N ILE A 50 0.84 14.77 8.14
CA ILE A 50 2.16 15.38 7.91
C ILE A 50 2.96 14.64 6.81
N PRO A 51 3.88 15.32 6.10
CA PRO A 51 4.81 14.66 5.19
C PRO A 51 5.63 13.58 5.87
N VAL A 52 5.93 12.51 5.14
CA VAL A 52 6.80 11.44 5.61
C VAL A 52 8.22 11.98 5.83
N SER A 53 8.82 11.64 6.96
CA SER A 53 10.20 12.03 7.26
C SER A 53 11.19 11.18 6.46
N GLN A 54 12.42 11.67 6.26
CA GLN A 54 13.48 10.89 5.60
C GLN A 54 13.78 9.58 6.35
N GLN A 55 13.78 9.62 7.68
CA GLN A 55 13.97 8.43 8.51
C GLN A 55 12.87 7.40 8.27
N ARG A 56 11.60 7.84 8.21
CA ARG A 56 10.46 6.95 7.95
C ARG A 56 10.49 6.38 6.53
N LEU A 57 10.90 7.17 5.53
CA LEU A 57 11.10 6.69 4.17
C LEU A 57 12.13 5.56 4.09
N ARG A 58 13.28 5.71 4.77
CA ARG A 58 14.30 4.65 4.84
C ARG A 58 13.77 3.38 5.49
N GLN A 59 12.96 3.50 6.54
CA GLN A 59 12.34 2.35 7.20
C GLN A 59 11.35 1.61 6.31
N ILE A 60 10.54 2.34 5.53
CA ILE A 60 9.52 1.74 4.65
C ILE A 60 10.16 1.07 3.44
N THR A 61 11.15 1.74 2.83
CA THR A 61 11.74 1.30 1.57
C THR A 61 12.90 0.34 1.75
N GLY A 62 13.58 0.35 2.91
CA GLY A 62 14.82 -0.37 3.12
C GLY A 62 16.00 0.18 2.30
N ASP A 63 15.80 1.28 1.56
CA ASP A 63 16.76 1.83 0.60
C ASP A 63 17.06 3.30 0.94
N ALA A 64 18.31 3.57 1.29
CA ALA A 64 18.79 4.91 1.63
C ALA A 64 18.76 5.87 0.42
N SER A 65 18.87 5.36 -0.80
CA SER A 65 18.87 6.18 -2.04
C SER A 65 17.52 6.86 -2.29
N LEU A 66 16.43 6.27 -1.79
CA LEU A 66 15.07 6.79 -1.94
C LEU A 66 14.75 7.92 -0.95
N SER A 67 15.67 8.25 -0.03
CA SER A 67 15.52 9.40 0.88
C SER A 67 15.48 10.76 0.16
N GLY A 68 16.01 10.83 -1.07
CA GLY A 68 15.97 12.02 -1.91
C GLY A 68 14.69 12.21 -2.74
N LEU A 69 13.75 11.24 -2.70
CA LEU A 69 12.49 11.33 -3.45
C LEU A 69 11.67 12.60 -3.16
N PRO A 70 11.55 13.07 -1.90
CA PRO A 70 10.80 14.30 -1.61
C PRO A 70 11.36 15.54 -2.29
N SER A 71 12.67 15.60 -2.54
CA SER A 71 13.30 16.72 -3.26
C SER A 71 12.93 16.76 -4.74
N ARG A 72 12.53 15.62 -5.32
CA ARG A 72 12.14 15.50 -6.74
C ARG A 72 10.63 15.55 -6.94
N LEU A 73 9.88 14.92 -6.05
CA LEU A 73 8.43 14.72 -6.18
C LEU A 73 7.60 15.66 -5.29
N GLY A 74 8.27 16.49 -4.51
CA GLY A 74 7.65 17.27 -3.44
C GLY A 74 7.30 16.43 -2.21
N PRO A 75 6.64 17.02 -1.21
CA PRO A 75 6.30 16.32 0.04
C PRO A 75 5.44 15.07 -0.22
N LEU A 76 5.95 13.91 0.21
CA LEU A 76 5.24 12.64 0.16
C LEU A 76 4.44 12.43 1.45
N ARG A 77 3.27 11.80 1.37
CA ARG A 77 2.49 11.35 2.52
C ARG A 77 2.41 9.83 2.54
N GLU A 78 2.44 9.30 3.75
CA GLU A 78 2.19 7.88 3.99
C GLU A 78 0.68 7.63 4.01
N VAL A 79 0.24 6.64 3.23
CA VAL A 79 -1.14 6.12 3.22
C VAL A 79 -1.09 4.67 3.68
N THR A 80 -1.81 4.37 4.75
CA THR A 80 -1.97 3.00 5.26
C THR A 80 -3.26 2.43 4.72
N ILE A 81 -3.18 1.26 4.08
CA ILE A 81 -4.32 0.54 3.52
C ILE A 81 -4.51 -0.74 4.34
N ALA A 82 -5.70 -0.92 4.90
CA ALA A 82 -6.09 -2.19 5.49
C ALA A 82 -6.50 -3.15 4.38
N LEU A 83 -5.74 -4.23 4.20
CA LEU A 83 -6.03 -5.26 3.21
C LEU A 83 -7.17 -6.16 3.70
N THR A 84 -8.03 -6.56 2.77
CA THR A 84 -9.19 -7.40 3.05
C THR A 84 -8.75 -8.85 3.09
N ARG A 85 -9.06 -9.56 4.18
CA ARG A 85 -8.82 -11.01 4.28
C ARG A 85 -9.83 -11.79 3.46
N ALA A 86 -9.39 -12.94 2.96
CA ALA A 86 -10.25 -13.96 2.38
C ALA A 86 -9.72 -15.36 2.71
N ASN A 87 -10.56 -16.37 2.57
CA ASN A 87 -10.16 -17.76 2.72
C ASN A 87 -9.50 -18.27 1.42
N THR A 88 -8.29 -17.78 1.16
CA THR A 88 -7.45 -18.13 0.01
C THR A 88 -6.05 -18.50 0.48
N SER A 89 -5.24 -19.15 -0.37
CA SER A 89 -3.87 -19.54 -0.01
C SER A 89 -2.99 -18.35 0.39
N SER A 90 -3.20 -17.17 -0.24
CA SER A 90 -2.50 -15.94 0.15
C SER A 90 -3.06 -15.29 1.43
N GLY A 91 -4.28 -15.66 1.84
CA GLY A 91 -5.03 -15.08 2.96
C GLY A 91 -5.63 -13.69 2.69
N LEU A 92 -5.66 -13.25 1.43
CA LEU A 92 -6.13 -11.92 1.02
C LEU A 92 -7.22 -12.03 -0.06
N LYS A 93 -8.10 -11.03 -0.12
CA LYS A 93 -9.04 -10.86 -1.21
C LYS A 93 -8.34 -10.20 -2.40
N TRP A 94 -8.56 -10.74 -3.58
CA TRP A 94 -8.02 -10.23 -4.84
C TRP A 94 -9.14 -9.78 -5.77
N THR A 95 -8.82 -8.91 -6.73
CA THR A 95 -9.78 -8.50 -7.77
C THR A 95 -10.02 -9.60 -8.79
N HIS A 96 -9.11 -10.58 -8.90
CA HIS A 96 -9.26 -11.73 -9.78
C HIS A 96 -8.81 -13.04 -9.09
N GLY A 97 -9.58 -14.11 -9.28
CA GLY A 97 -9.26 -15.44 -8.75
C GLY A 97 -9.04 -15.48 -7.23
N ALA A 98 -8.24 -16.46 -6.79
CA ALA A 98 -7.89 -16.66 -5.39
C ALA A 98 -6.61 -15.91 -4.95
N GLY A 99 -5.93 -15.24 -5.89
CA GLY A 99 -4.60 -14.67 -5.65
C GLY A 99 -3.45 -15.68 -5.81
N PRO A 100 -2.22 -15.26 -5.49
CA PRO A 100 -1.03 -16.12 -5.56
C PRO A 100 -1.12 -17.30 -4.57
N PRO A 101 -0.39 -18.40 -4.82
CA PRO A 101 -0.47 -19.63 -4.03
C PRO A 101 0.13 -19.51 -2.62
N ALA A 102 0.83 -18.42 -2.32
CA ALA A 102 1.43 -18.14 -1.02
C ALA A 102 1.20 -16.68 -0.60
N ARG A 103 1.48 -16.38 0.66
CA ARG A 103 1.43 -15.02 1.18
C ARG A 103 2.59 -14.20 0.56
N PRO A 104 2.30 -13.03 -0.03
CA PRO A 104 3.33 -12.10 -0.49
C PRO A 104 4.00 -11.35 0.66
#